data_AF-A0A954U9L5-F1
#
_entry.id   AF-A0A954U9L5-F1
#
_cell.length_a   1.000
_cell.length_b   1.000
_cell.length_c   1.000
_cell.angle_alpha   90.00
_cell.angle_beta   90.00
_cell.angle_gamma   90.00
#
_symmetry.space_group_name_H-M   'P 1'
#
loop_
_entity.id
_entity.type
_entity.pdbx_description
1 polymer ?
#
loop_
_entity_poly.entity_id
_entity_poly.type
_entity_poly.pdbx_seq_one_letter_code
_entity_poly.pdbx_strand_id
1 'polypeptide(L)'
;MLAPLPLSAEDATQPAASDTDAKVDYARDIAPLFTRNCIACHNAKKLEGGLNLESHAGLMAGGDSGPAIVPQNNDESELLSRVMDTDDPMPPLDNAVGAKALTPDEVELLTSWIAGGALDSIATTNSAMDWQAIPETLSPIYALDSSRDGELLAVGHGNTVQLVRPIGGTSSAMPLDLIDSSLQLPDGTPLTATHLDLVQSLAFSPDSQTLATGGFRSVKLWRRQTAERQLLSGLATSDGLSSFSASGARLAVVAQGTGIDLVDVASSQSHRFLGAHSQPITALIWLSEQTLLTADSGGTLMLTQADTYHRAPLSCEAPPRNLKQIVGVGERLFALDDAGALFELQLASGLPFTEVVAGAENEVKFRPMTLPDAGSLLAVVPQPEPSLLVALKNQKLIRVALDDAAVLAEWPYETELLQLHASSGGESLLAIATDGSARLLKLASGELLAALDQDYIQAAKFRESQRDAARQQAYVDQLVAQLPELQKASEAEIEAHKKVQETREQALAALTTKDTELA
;
A
#
# COMPACT_ATOMS: atom_id res chain seq x y z
N MET A 1 -13.54 46.89 -5.60
CA MET A 1 -13.67 48.34 -5.84
C MET A 1 -12.39 48.84 -6.48
N LEU A 2 -12.55 49.64 -7.55
CA LEU A 2 -11.63 50.63 -8.12
C LEU A 2 -10.31 50.15 -8.76
N ALA A 3 -10.04 50.76 -9.91
CA ALA A 3 -9.10 50.36 -10.95
C ALA A 3 -7.97 51.44 -11.09
N PRO A 4 -7.16 51.45 -12.18
CA PRO A 4 -5.70 51.69 -12.20
C PRO A 4 -5.31 53.16 -12.43
N LEU A 5 -4.00 53.48 -12.62
CA LEU A 5 -3.40 54.33 -13.69
C LEU A 5 -1.91 54.72 -13.42
N PRO A 6 -1.14 55.22 -14.43
CA PRO A 6 0.23 54.76 -14.77
C PRO A 6 1.24 55.92 -15.03
N LEU A 7 2.30 55.64 -15.83
CA LEU A 7 3.14 56.48 -16.73
C LEU A 7 4.65 56.39 -16.39
N SER A 8 5.46 55.71 -17.22
CA SER A 8 6.14 56.16 -18.47
C SER A 8 7.48 56.88 -18.17
N ALA A 9 8.57 56.80 -18.91
CA ALA A 9 8.91 56.21 -20.21
C ALA A 9 10.45 56.20 -20.33
N GLU A 10 10.98 55.38 -21.26
CA GLU A 10 12.15 55.66 -22.14
C GLU A 10 13.53 55.85 -21.49
N ASP A 11 14.67 55.42 -22.04
CA ASP A 11 15.07 54.70 -23.25
C ASP A 11 16.56 54.36 -23.04
N ALA A 12 17.10 53.48 -23.90
CA ALA A 12 18.51 53.32 -24.28
C ALA A 12 19.04 51.88 -24.14
N THR A 13 19.02 51.23 -25.29
CA THR A 13 19.89 50.13 -25.73
C THR A 13 21.36 50.31 -25.34
N GLN A 14 22.01 49.21 -24.93
CA GLN A 14 23.33 48.81 -25.43
C GLN A 14 23.56 47.29 -25.25
N PRO A 15 24.39 46.67 -26.12
CA PRO A 15 24.40 45.24 -26.39
C PRO A 15 25.19 44.43 -25.35
N ALA A 16 24.90 43.13 -25.32
CA ALA A 16 25.53 42.10 -24.52
C ALA A 16 27.07 42.23 -24.49
N ALA A 17 27.61 42.44 -23.30
CA ALA A 17 28.99 42.09 -22.99
C ALA A 17 29.01 40.61 -22.56
N SER A 18 29.90 39.85 -23.19
CA SER A 18 30.27 38.48 -22.83
C SER A 18 30.71 38.42 -21.36
N ASP A 19 30.03 37.62 -20.55
CA ASP A 19 30.43 37.38 -19.18
C ASP A 19 31.47 36.25 -19.15
N THR A 20 32.75 36.63 -19.12
CA THR A 20 33.92 35.74 -18.95
C THR A 20 34.42 35.75 -17.51
N ASP A 21 33.54 35.65 -16.52
CA ASP A 21 33.94 35.61 -15.10
C ASP A 21 33.18 34.56 -14.26
N ALA A 22 32.76 33.46 -14.89
CA ALA A 22 32.25 32.31 -14.14
C ALA A 22 33.44 31.54 -13.54
N LYS A 23 33.75 31.80 -12.26
CA LYS A 23 34.74 31.03 -11.48
C LYS A 23 34.42 29.53 -11.52
N VAL A 24 35.46 28.69 -11.58
CA VAL A 24 35.35 27.22 -11.66
C VAL A 24 34.85 26.62 -10.34
N ASP A 25 33.79 25.82 -10.39
CA ASP A 25 33.17 25.18 -9.22
C ASP A 25 33.55 23.70 -9.11
N TYR A 26 33.95 23.23 -7.93
CA TYR A 26 34.43 21.85 -7.79
C TYR A 26 33.33 20.81 -8.02
N ALA A 27 32.13 20.99 -7.46
CA ALA A 27 31.06 20.00 -7.59
C ALA A 27 30.53 19.91 -9.04
N ARG A 28 30.39 21.05 -9.72
CA ARG A 28 29.89 21.13 -11.10
C ARG A 28 30.95 20.76 -12.14
N ASP A 29 32.17 21.28 -11.99
CA ASP A 29 33.15 21.32 -13.07
C ASP A 29 34.30 20.31 -12.86
N ILE A 30 34.73 20.06 -11.62
CA ILE A 30 35.92 19.24 -11.32
C ILE A 30 35.58 17.81 -10.92
N ALA A 31 34.62 17.60 -10.01
CA ALA A 31 34.23 16.29 -9.51
C ALA A 31 33.79 15.31 -10.62
N PRO A 32 33.09 15.73 -11.70
CA PRO A 32 32.77 14.84 -12.81
C PRO A 32 34.01 14.30 -13.55
N LEU A 33 35.11 15.07 -13.61
CA LEU A 33 36.36 14.64 -14.25
C LEU A 33 36.96 13.44 -13.50
N PHE A 34 37.03 13.54 -12.17
CA PHE A 34 37.54 12.46 -11.31
C PHE A 34 36.62 11.25 -11.28
N THR A 35 35.30 11.48 -11.27
CA THR A 35 34.30 10.40 -11.32
C THR A 35 34.46 9.54 -12.56
N ARG A 36 34.72 10.17 -13.71
CA ARG A 36 34.83 9.46 -14.98
C ARG A 36 36.14 8.70 -15.12
N ASN A 37 37.26 9.28 -14.68
CA ASN A 37 38.59 8.82 -15.09
C ASN A 37 39.52 8.39 -13.93
N CYS A 38 39.19 8.66 -12.67
CA CYS A 38 40.18 8.53 -11.58
C CYS A 38 39.70 7.70 -10.39
N ILE A 39 38.42 7.82 -10.00
CA ILE A 39 37.86 7.16 -8.80
C ILE A 39 37.93 5.63 -8.88
N ALA A 40 37.95 5.03 -10.08
CA ALA A 40 38.07 3.57 -10.23
C ALA A 40 39.35 3.00 -9.56
N CYS A 41 40.42 3.81 -9.46
CA CYS A 41 41.70 3.42 -8.87
C CYS A 41 42.12 4.24 -7.63
N HIS A 42 41.55 5.43 -7.43
CA HIS A 42 41.86 6.33 -6.31
C HIS A 42 40.61 6.61 -5.45
N ASN A 43 40.18 5.63 -4.66
CA ASN A 43 38.99 5.67 -3.80
C ASN A 43 39.26 5.06 -2.42
N ALA A 44 38.33 5.17 -1.47
CA ALA A 44 38.52 4.66 -0.12
C ALA A 44 38.83 3.15 0.00
N LYS A 45 38.45 2.34 -1.00
CA LYS A 45 38.66 0.88 -1.01
C LYS A 45 39.89 0.46 -1.82
N LYS A 46 40.25 1.22 -2.85
CA LYS A 46 41.43 1.03 -3.70
C LYS A 46 42.18 2.36 -3.73
N LEU A 47 43.21 2.47 -2.89
CA LEU A 47 43.98 3.69 -2.63
C LEU A 47 45.32 3.63 -3.38
N GLU A 48 45.30 3.64 -4.72
CA GLU A 48 46.56 3.70 -5.47
C GLU A 48 47.27 5.03 -5.17
N GLY A 49 48.57 4.95 -4.83
CA GLY A 49 49.36 6.10 -4.37
C GLY A 49 48.81 6.78 -3.11
N GLY A 50 48.01 6.08 -2.29
CA GLY A 50 47.43 6.61 -1.05
C GLY A 50 46.34 7.66 -1.26
N LEU A 51 45.91 7.91 -2.50
CA LEU A 51 45.04 9.03 -2.88
C LEU A 51 43.56 8.63 -2.91
N ASN A 52 42.69 9.46 -2.32
CA ASN A 52 41.24 9.32 -2.39
C ASN A 52 40.57 10.53 -3.07
N LEU A 53 39.93 10.31 -4.21
CA LEU A 53 39.28 11.35 -5.02
C LEU A 53 37.74 11.34 -4.93
N GLU A 54 37.15 10.58 -3.99
CA GLU A 54 35.68 10.50 -3.81
C GLU A 54 35.06 11.78 -3.22
N SER A 55 35.88 12.65 -2.62
CA SER A 55 35.43 13.89 -2.00
C SER A 55 36.52 14.96 -2.02
N HIS A 56 36.12 16.23 -1.92
CA HIS A 56 37.07 17.34 -1.80
C HIS A 56 37.99 17.18 -0.60
N ALA A 57 37.44 16.77 0.55
CA ALA A 57 38.22 16.51 1.74
C ALA A 57 39.29 15.41 1.53
N GLY A 58 38.95 14.35 0.79
CA GLY A 58 39.90 13.29 0.42
C GLY A 58 41.01 13.80 -0.51
N LEU A 59 40.65 14.60 -1.51
CA LEU A 59 41.60 15.22 -2.43
C LEU A 59 42.58 16.15 -1.70
N MET A 60 42.10 16.95 -0.75
CA MET A 60 42.93 17.88 0.03
C MET A 60 43.80 17.18 1.09
N ALA A 61 43.45 15.96 1.50
CA ALA A 61 44.28 15.16 2.39
C ALA A 61 45.58 14.68 1.71
N GLY A 62 45.58 14.59 0.38
CA GLY A 62 46.74 14.15 -0.41
C GLY A 62 46.92 12.63 -0.41
N GLY A 63 48.10 12.19 -0.89
CA GLY A 63 48.47 10.78 -0.98
C GLY A 63 49.90 10.53 -0.51
N ASP A 64 50.47 9.38 -0.88
CA ASP A 64 51.79 8.93 -0.43
C ASP A 64 52.93 9.86 -0.90
N SER A 65 52.71 10.61 -1.98
CA SER A 65 53.65 11.62 -2.50
C SER A 65 53.48 13.02 -1.88
N GLY A 66 52.58 13.17 -0.89
CA GLY A 66 52.29 14.45 -0.24
C GLY A 66 50.96 15.08 -0.70
N PRO A 67 50.80 16.41 -0.57
CA PRO A 67 49.59 17.10 -0.98
C PRO A 67 49.29 16.90 -2.46
N ALA A 68 48.11 16.40 -2.80
CA ALA A 68 47.71 16.25 -4.19
C ALA A 68 47.41 17.62 -4.84
N ILE A 69 46.86 18.55 -4.05
CA ILE A 69 46.53 19.91 -4.45
C ILE A 69 47.09 20.88 -3.41
N VAL A 70 47.77 21.92 -3.89
CA VAL A 70 48.17 23.08 -3.09
C VAL A 70 47.38 24.29 -3.59
N PRO A 71 46.40 24.79 -2.81
CA PRO A 71 45.59 25.93 -3.19
C PRO A 71 46.42 27.13 -3.65
N GLN A 72 46.02 27.75 -4.77
CA GLN A 72 46.69 28.89 -5.39
C GLN A 72 48.11 28.62 -5.92
N ASN A 73 48.58 27.36 -5.91
CA ASN A 73 49.90 26.99 -6.41
C ASN A 73 49.83 25.75 -7.31
N ASN A 74 49.78 25.99 -8.62
CA ASN A 74 49.73 24.94 -9.63
C ASN A 74 51.04 24.13 -9.68
N ASP A 75 52.18 24.79 -9.51
CA ASP A 75 53.51 24.17 -9.63
C ASP A 75 53.80 23.20 -8.48
N GLU A 76 53.23 23.43 -7.30
CA GLU A 76 53.33 22.53 -6.14
C GLU A 76 52.18 21.51 -6.05
N SER A 77 51.22 21.54 -6.98
CA SER A 77 50.09 20.61 -6.99
C SER A 77 50.45 19.33 -7.75
N GLU A 78 50.83 18.30 -7.00
CA GLU A 78 51.27 17.01 -7.54
C GLU A 78 50.26 16.39 -8.51
N LEU A 79 48.95 16.50 -8.24
CA LEU A 79 47.90 15.98 -9.11
C LEU A 79 47.97 16.58 -10.52
N LEU A 80 48.20 17.89 -10.62
CA LEU A 80 48.28 18.58 -11.91
C LEU A 80 49.53 18.13 -12.68
N SER A 81 50.67 18.01 -11.98
CA SER A 81 51.91 17.48 -12.57
C SER A 81 51.71 16.07 -13.13
N ARG A 82 51.03 15.18 -12.38
CA ARG A 82 50.80 13.79 -12.82
C ARG A 82 49.85 13.66 -14.00
N VAL A 83 48.81 14.51 -14.08
CA VAL A 83 47.87 14.49 -15.20
C VAL A 83 48.50 15.04 -16.48
N MET A 84 49.52 15.89 -16.36
CA MET A 84 50.25 16.47 -17.50
C MET A 84 51.51 15.70 -17.89
N ASP A 85 51.91 14.70 -17.09
CA ASP A 85 53.10 13.90 -17.35
C ASP A 85 52.93 13.04 -18.62
N THR A 86 53.85 13.18 -19.55
CA THR A 86 53.87 12.41 -20.80
C THR A 86 54.75 11.17 -20.74
N ASP A 87 55.67 11.10 -19.77
CA ASP A 87 56.61 10.00 -19.59
C ASP A 87 56.02 8.90 -18.70
N ASP A 88 55.21 9.27 -17.69
CA ASP A 88 54.41 8.35 -16.85
C ASP A 88 52.94 8.81 -16.79
N PRO A 89 52.15 8.57 -17.86
CA PRO A 89 50.83 9.15 -17.99
C PRO A 89 49.83 8.58 -16.99
N MET A 90 49.08 9.48 -16.34
CA MET A 90 47.95 9.16 -15.48
C MET A 90 46.65 9.69 -16.07
N PRO A 91 45.63 8.84 -16.35
CA PRO A 91 45.59 7.39 -16.10
C PRO A 91 46.55 6.57 -16.99
N PRO A 92 47.05 5.41 -16.53
CA PRO A 92 47.94 4.55 -17.32
C PRO A 92 47.30 4.14 -18.65
N LEU A 93 48.06 4.16 -19.75
CA LEU A 93 47.54 3.90 -21.09
C LEU A 93 46.90 2.50 -21.22
N ASP A 94 47.34 1.53 -20.43
CA ASP A 94 46.90 0.13 -20.41
C ASP A 94 45.92 -0.20 -19.27
N ASN A 95 45.23 0.82 -18.72
CA ASN A 95 44.27 0.59 -17.63
C ASN A 95 43.06 -0.26 -18.07
N ALA A 96 42.62 -1.15 -17.18
CA ALA A 96 41.52 -2.10 -17.44
C ALA A 96 40.11 -1.47 -17.40
N VAL A 97 39.99 -0.20 -17.01
CA VAL A 97 38.71 0.48 -16.75
C VAL A 97 38.31 1.46 -17.86
N GLY A 98 39.14 1.59 -18.90
CA GLY A 98 38.88 2.49 -20.03
C GLY A 98 38.96 3.98 -19.68
N ALA A 99 39.62 4.33 -18.58
CA ALA A 99 39.88 5.71 -18.20
C ALA A 99 40.80 6.37 -19.23
N LYS A 100 40.53 7.65 -19.53
CA LYS A 100 41.29 8.42 -20.53
C LYS A 100 41.96 9.60 -19.85
N ALA A 101 43.12 10.01 -20.39
CA ALA A 101 43.76 11.27 -20.03
C ALA A 101 42.78 12.43 -20.21
N LEU A 102 42.91 13.45 -19.36
CA LEU A 102 42.10 14.66 -19.47
C LEU A 102 42.41 15.39 -20.78
N THR A 103 41.41 16.01 -21.37
CA THR A 103 41.62 16.86 -22.55
C THR A 103 42.35 18.16 -22.15
N PRO A 104 42.97 18.88 -23.10
CA PRO A 104 43.59 20.18 -22.80
C PRO A 104 42.64 21.16 -22.07
N ASP A 105 41.38 21.23 -22.49
CA ASP A 105 40.35 22.07 -21.85
C ASP A 105 40.05 21.63 -20.41
N GLU A 106 40.04 20.32 -20.14
CA GLU A 106 39.83 19.77 -18.80
C GLU A 106 41.04 20.00 -17.88
N VAL A 107 42.25 19.97 -18.43
CA VAL A 107 43.48 20.35 -17.72
C VAL A 107 43.48 21.84 -17.41
N GLU A 108 43.06 22.70 -18.35
CA GLU A 108 42.93 24.15 -18.12
C GLU A 108 41.88 24.46 -17.05
N LEU A 109 40.77 23.72 -17.03
CA LEU A 109 39.72 23.82 -16.02
C LEU A 109 40.27 23.46 -14.62
N LEU A 110 41.00 22.36 -14.50
CA LEU A 110 41.67 21.94 -13.27
C LEU A 110 42.71 22.97 -12.81
N THR A 111 43.54 23.47 -13.74
CA THR A 111 44.56 24.49 -13.51
C THR A 111 43.96 25.79 -12.97
N SER A 112 42.83 26.21 -13.56
CA SER A 112 42.11 27.42 -13.17
C SER A 112 41.45 27.29 -11.80
N TRP A 113 40.92 26.11 -11.48
CA TRP A 113 40.34 25.83 -10.17
C TRP A 113 41.39 25.84 -9.05
N ILE A 114 42.56 25.23 -9.28
CA ILE A 114 43.67 25.23 -8.31
C ILE A 114 44.18 26.66 -8.08
N ALA A 115 44.43 27.42 -9.16
CA ALA A 115 44.80 28.83 -9.09
C ALA A 115 43.75 29.67 -8.34
N GLY A 116 42.46 29.32 -8.49
CA GLY A 116 41.34 29.91 -7.78
C GLY A 116 41.23 29.56 -6.29
N GLY A 117 42.16 28.75 -5.75
CA GLY A 117 42.21 28.37 -4.34
C GLY A 117 41.59 27.00 -4.03
N ALA A 118 41.31 26.19 -5.06
CA ALA A 118 40.84 24.81 -4.92
C ALA A 118 39.66 24.66 -3.93
N LEU A 119 38.67 25.55 -4.03
CA LEU A 119 37.51 25.57 -3.13
C LEU A 119 36.55 24.42 -3.45
N ASP A 120 36.01 23.75 -2.42
CA ASP A 120 35.03 22.64 -2.52
C ASP A 120 33.74 23.04 -3.25
N SER A 121 33.38 24.30 -3.11
CA SER A 121 32.44 24.97 -3.98
C SER A 121 32.78 26.45 -3.86
N ILE A 122 32.66 27.21 -4.94
CA ILE A 122 32.49 28.65 -4.72
C ILE A 122 31.21 28.74 -3.90
N ALA A 123 31.22 29.53 -2.82
CA ALA A 123 30.01 29.86 -2.08
C ALA A 123 29.00 30.34 -3.11
N THR A 124 28.18 29.41 -3.54
CA THR A 124 27.22 29.63 -4.58
C THR A 124 26.24 30.49 -3.80
N THR A 125 26.09 31.75 -4.21
CA THR A 125 24.73 32.12 -4.55
C THR A 125 24.26 30.98 -5.42
N ASN A 126 23.60 29.99 -4.79
CA ASN A 126 22.57 29.25 -5.45
C ASN A 126 21.81 30.37 -6.13
N SER A 127 22.02 30.58 -7.43
CA SER A 127 20.89 30.91 -8.25
C SER A 127 20.01 29.70 -8.04
N ALA A 128 19.27 29.72 -6.92
CA ALA A 128 18.20 28.81 -6.66
C ALA A 128 17.48 28.81 -8.00
N MET A 129 17.32 27.64 -8.60
CA MET A 129 16.35 27.52 -9.67
C MET A 129 15.14 28.28 -9.17
N ASP A 130 14.74 29.32 -9.91
CA ASP A 130 13.62 30.16 -9.52
C ASP A 130 12.38 29.30 -9.76
N TRP A 131 12.14 28.40 -8.80
CA TRP A 131 11.08 27.42 -8.85
C TRP A 131 9.78 28.18 -8.75
N GLN A 132 9.10 28.27 -9.87
CA GLN A 132 7.76 28.80 -9.92
C GLN A 132 6.79 27.68 -9.60
N ALA A 133 5.72 28.01 -8.90
CA ALA A 133 4.62 27.08 -8.71
C ALA A 133 4.11 26.61 -10.07
N ILE A 134 3.89 25.31 -10.21
CA ILE A 134 3.21 24.77 -11.39
C ILE A 134 1.79 25.37 -11.42
N PRO A 135 1.33 25.92 -12.55
CA PRO A 135 -0.02 26.46 -12.65
C PRO A 135 -1.06 25.42 -12.26
N GLU A 136 -2.05 25.78 -11.44
CA GLU A 136 -3.14 24.88 -11.01
C GLU A 136 -3.93 24.28 -12.20
N THR A 137 -3.89 24.93 -13.36
CA THR A 137 -4.49 24.44 -14.60
C THR A 137 -3.76 23.24 -15.22
N LEU A 138 -2.50 23.01 -14.85
CA LEU A 138 -1.66 21.94 -15.38
C LEU A 138 -1.75 20.71 -14.47
N SER A 139 -2.84 19.97 -14.61
CA SER A 139 -3.13 18.79 -13.78
C SER A 139 -3.29 17.49 -14.60
N PRO A 140 -2.28 17.05 -15.34
CA PRO A 140 -2.32 15.79 -16.09
C PRO A 140 -2.20 14.58 -15.15
N ILE A 141 -2.81 13.46 -15.54
CA ILE A 141 -2.56 12.16 -14.91
C ILE A 141 -1.43 11.45 -15.66
N TYR A 142 -0.24 11.37 -15.07
CA TYR A 142 0.93 10.74 -15.72
C TYR A 142 1.24 9.33 -15.22
N ALA A 143 0.84 9.02 -14.00
CA ALA A 143 1.13 7.75 -13.37
C ALA A 143 -0.09 7.26 -12.59
N LEU A 144 -0.26 5.93 -12.60
CA LEU A 144 -1.28 5.24 -11.82
C LEU A 144 -0.72 3.90 -11.36
N ASP A 145 -1.07 3.49 -10.14
CA ASP A 145 -0.78 2.15 -9.64
C ASP A 145 -1.77 1.73 -8.56
N SER A 146 -2.03 0.45 -8.42
CA SER A 146 -2.95 -0.09 -7.41
C SER A 146 -2.24 -0.94 -6.36
N SER A 147 -2.72 -0.86 -5.12
CA SER A 147 -2.26 -1.74 -4.07
C SER A 147 -2.72 -3.17 -4.36
N ARG A 148 -1.91 -4.17 -3.99
CA ARG A 148 -2.21 -5.58 -4.27
C ARG A 148 -3.39 -6.11 -3.45
N ASP A 149 -3.65 -5.52 -2.29
CA ASP A 149 -4.83 -5.81 -1.47
C ASP A 149 -6.13 -5.24 -2.07
N GLY A 150 -6.05 -4.41 -3.13
CA GLY A 150 -7.19 -3.80 -3.81
C GLY A 150 -7.83 -2.65 -3.04
N GLU A 151 -7.26 -2.23 -1.91
CA GLU A 151 -7.82 -1.16 -1.07
C GLU A 151 -7.56 0.24 -1.62
N LEU A 152 -6.48 0.45 -2.38
CA LEU A 152 -6.03 1.77 -2.83
C LEU A 152 -5.65 1.79 -4.30
N LEU A 153 -6.01 2.89 -4.96
CA LEU A 153 -5.49 3.33 -6.24
C LEU A 153 -4.74 4.65 -6.02
N ALA A 154 -3.46 4.68 -6.38
CA ALA A 154 -2.66 5.90 -6.40
C ALA A 154 -2.71 6.52 -7.79
N VAL A 155 -2.96 7.83 -7.85
CA VAL A 155 -3.06 8.60 -9.09
C VAL A 155 -2.15 9.81 -8.98
N GLY A 156 -1.16 9.93 -9.86
CA GLY A 156 -0.26 11.08 -9.94
C GLY A 156 -0.89 12.16 -10.80
N HIS A 157 -1.33 13.26 -10.18
CA HIS A 157 -2.06 14.36 -10.79
C HIS A 157 -1.22 15.64 -10.70
N GLY A 158 -0.62 16.05 -11.82
CA GLY A 158 0.39 17.12 -11.79
C GLY A 158 1.56 16.75 -10.87
N ASN A 159 1.83 17.58 -9.87
CA ASN A 159 2.84 17.33 -8.82
C ASN A 159 2.26 16.77 -7.50
N THR A 160 1.00 16.35 -7.51
CA THR A 160 0.32 15.72 -6.38
C THR A 160 0.03 14.25 -6.64
N VAL A 161 -0.16 13.48 -5.58
CA VAL A 161 -0.59 12.08 -5.63
C VAL A 161 -1.84 11.95 -4.78
N GLN A 162 -2.89 11.41 -5.40
CA GLN A 162 -4.16 11.14 -4.76
C GLN A 162 -4.32 9.66 -4.53
N LEU A 163 -4.71 9.28 -3.32
CA LEU A 163 -5.10 7.92 -2.97
C LEU A 163 -6.63 7.82 -2.97
N VAL A 164 -7.14 6.91 -3.79
CA VAL A 164 -8.57 6.63 -3.96
C VAL A 164 -8.86 5.22 -3.46
N ARG A 165 -9.97 5.01 -2.75
CA ARG A 165 -10.43 3.66 -2.35
C ARG A 165 -11.48 3.15 -3.34
N PRO A 166 -11.21 2.09 -4.12
CA PRO A 166 -12.09 1.69 -5.22
C PRO A 166 -13.24 0.73 -4.83
N ILE A 167 -13.24 0.12 -3.63
CA ILE A 167 -14.22 -0.93 -3.27
C ILE A 167 -15.20 -0.44 -2.20
N GLY A 168 -16.51 -0.53 -2.50
CA GLY A 168 -17.55 -0.74 -1.48
C GLY A 168 -18.27 0.47 -0.88
N GLY A 169 -18.33 1.61 -1.56
CA GLY A 169 -19.22 2.69 -1.09
C GLY A 169 -19.29 3.83 -2.07
N THR A 170 -20.47 4.44 -2.12
CA THR A 170 -20.78 5.70 -2.78
C THR A 170 -19.63 6.70 -2.81
N SER A 171 -19.65 7.57 -3.83
CA SER A 171 -18.77 8.67 -4.22
C SER A 171 -18.40 9.74 -3.15
N SER A 172 -18.20 9.31 -1.90
CA SER A 172 -18.03 10.14 -0.69
C SER A 172 -16.69 9.92 0.02
N ALA A 173 -15.93 8.85 -0.29
CA ALA A 173 -14.54 8.78 0.18
C ALA A 173 -13.72 9.84 -0.55
N MET A 174 -13.47 10.97 0.10
CA MET A 174 -12.63 12.02 -0.47
C MET A 174 -11.26 11.44 -0.80
N PRO A 175 -10.71 11.70 -2.00
CA PRO A 175 -9.35 11.32 -2.32
C PRO A 175 -8.40 11.91 -1.28
N LEU A 176 -7.46 11.09 -0.80
CA LEU A 176 -6.45 11.54 0.15
C LEU A 176 -5.23 12.03 -0.62
N ASP A 177 -4.94 13.32 -0.52
CA ASP A 177 -3.73 13.90 -1.09
C ASP A 177 -2.50 13.53 -0.24
N LEU A 178 -1.44 13.04 -0.89
CA LEU A 178 -0.14 12.88 -0.25
C LEU A 178 0.63 14.19 -0.30
N ILE A 179 0.72 14.88 0.84
CA ILE A 179 1.38 16.18 0.94
C ILE A 179 2.72 16.01 1.67
N ASP A 180 3.79 16.51 1.06
CA ASP A 180 5.07 16.67 1.75
C ASP A 180 5.13 18.07 2.37
N SER A 181 4.99 18.13 3.70
CA SER A 181 4.99 19.37 4.47
C SER A 181 6.34 20.10 4.48
N SER A 182 7.41 19.49 4.00
CA SER A 182 8.72 20.14 3.85
C SER A 182 8.82 21.02 2.60
N LEU A 183 7.89 20.89 1.64
CA LEU A 183 7.94 21.64 0.39
C LEU A 183 7.45 23.07 0.57
N GLN A 184 8.28 24.04 0.17
CA GLN A 184 8.00 25.46 0.21
C GLN A 184 8.58 26.14 -1.03
N LEU A 185 7.95 27.22 -1.48
CA LEU A 185 8.49 28.12 -2.49
C LEU A 185 9.68 28.92 -1.94
N PRO A 186 10.49 29.56 -2.81
CA PRO A 186 11.63 30.39 -2.38
C PRO A 186 11.26 31.53 -1.42
N ASP A 187 10.00 32.00 -1.45
CA ASP A 187 9.47 33.02 -0.55
C ASP A 187 8.98 32.48 0.82
N GLY A 188 9.11 31.16 1.05
CA GLY A 188 8.68 30.47 2.26
C GLY A 188 7.21 30.02 2.25
N THR A 189 6.49 30.22 1.15
CA THR A 189 5.10 29.77 1.05
C THR A 189 5.02 28.23 1.00
N PRO A 190 4.29 27.56 1.91
CA PRO A 190 4.16 26.11 1.89
C PRO A 190 3.36 25.63 0.67
N LEU A 191 3.81 24.51 0.08
CA LEU A 191 3.17 23.89 -1.08
C LEU A 191 2.30 22.71 -0.64
N THR A 192 1.06 22.67 -1.12
CA THR A 192 0.17 21.50 -0.98
C THR A 192 0.45 20.51 -2.11
N ALA A 193 1.64 19.90 -2.10
CA ALA A 193 2.08 19.00 -3.16
C ALA A 193 2.88 17.80 -2.65
N THR A 194 2.95 16.76 -3.48
CA THR A 194 3.76 15.55 -3.22
C THR A 194 5.20 15.78 -3.65
N HIS A 195 5.44 16.43 -4.78
CA HIS A 195 6.75 16.76 -5.33
C HIS A 195 6.84 18.23 -5.78
N LEU A 196 8.05 18.76 -5.95
CA LEU A 196 8.25 20.09 -6.55
C LEU A 196 7.94 20.10 -8.06
N ASP A 197 8.06 18.94 -8.70
CA ASP A 197 7.79 18.72 -10.13
C ASP A 197 6.74 17.62 -10.32
N LEU A 198 6.33 17.39 -11.57
CA LEU A 198 5.36 16.39 -11.98
C LEU A 198 5.70 14.99 -11.45
N VAL A 199 4.68 14.28 -10.99
CA VAL A 199 4.79 12.89 -10.58
C VAL A 199 4.65 12.01 -11.82
N GLN A 200 5.77 11.40 -12.23
CA GLN A 200 5.86 10.63 -13.47
C GLN A 200 5.83 9.12 -13.24
N SER A 201 6.01 8.66 -12.00
CA SER A 201 6.03 7.23 -11.69
C SER A 201 5.46 6.97 -10.30
N LEU A 202 4.74 5.86 -10.19
CA LEU A 202 4.15 5.34 -8.95
C LEU A 202 4.42 3.83 -8.89
N ALA A 203 4.73 3.33 -7.70
CA ALA A 203 4.86 1.89 -7.47
C ALA A 203 4.53 1.53 -6.02
N PHE A 204 3.48 0.73 -5.80
CA PHE A 204 3.22 0.09 -4.53
C PHE A 204 4.20 -1.06 -4.30
N SER A 205 4.60 -1.24 -3.04
CA SER A 205 5.34 -2.41 -2.61
C SER A 205 4.46 -3.66 -2.69
N PRO A 206 5.06 -4.85 -2.89
CA PRO A 206 4.33 -6.12 -2.95
C PRO A 206 3.43 -6.43 -1.73
N ASP A 207 3.73 -5.85 -0.57
CA ASP A 207 2.97 -5.99 0.68
C ASP A 207 1.90 -4.91 0.88
N SER A 208 1.71 -4.01 -0.09
CA SER A 208 0.77 -2.88 -0.05
C SER A 208 0.99 -1.87 1.08
N GLN A 209 2.13 -1.91 1.78
CA GLN A 209 2.41 -1.02 2.92
C GLN A 209 3.18 0.25 2.54
N THR A 210 3.88 0.25 1.41
CA THR A 210 4.71 1.37 0.97
C THR A 210 4.34 1.77 -0.46
N LEU A 211 4.27 3.06 -0.74
CA LEU A 211 4.15 3.63 -2.07
C LEU A 211 5.43 4.42 -2.38
N ALA A 212 6.05 4.15 -3.52
CA ALA A 212 7.09 4.98 -4.08
C ALA A 212 6.49 5.96 -5.09
N THR A 213 6.85 7.24 -4.97
CA THR A 213 6.43 8.31 -5.89
C THR A 213 7.68 8.95 -6.50
N GLY A 214 7.73 9.03 -7.83
CA GLY A 214 8.86 9.56 -8.58
C GLY A 214 8.54 10.90 -9.25
N GLY A 215 9.34 11.93 -8.93
CA GLY A 215 9.36 13.21 -9.62
C GLY A 215 10.76 13.52 -10.15
N PHE A 216 10.97 14.70 -10.73
CA PHE A 216 12.28 15.07 -11.27
C PHE A 216 13.36 15.03 -10.18
N ARG A 217 14.37 14.19 -10.42
CA ARG A 217 15.53 13.94 -9.53
C ARG A 217 15.16 13.58 -8.08
N SER A 218 13.93 13.15 -7.82
CA SER A 218 13.47 12.81 -6.47
C SER A 218 12.57 11.59 -6.47
N VAL A 219 12.79 10.71 -5.50
CA VAL A 219 11.89 9.60 -5.18
C VAL A 219 11.51 9.72 -3.72
N LYS A 220 10.22 9.67 -3.41
CA LYS A 220 9.71 9.68 -2.04
C LYS A 220 9.05 8.35 -1.73
N LEU A 221 9.21 7.90 -0.49
CA LEU A 221 8.60 6.66 0.01
C LEU A 221 7.57 7.02 1.07
N TRP A 222 6.34 6.57 0.84
CA TRP A 222 5.19 6.80 1.71
C TRP A 222 4.81 5.48 2.35
N ARG A 223 4.92 5.40 3.66
CA ARG A 223 4.49 4.21 4.39
C ARG A 223 3.09 4.43 4.94
N ARG A 224 2.19 3.48 4.67
CA ARG A 224 0.89 3.39 5.35
C ARG A 224 1.16 3.27 6.85
N GLN A 225 0.64 4.20 7.65
CA GLN A 225 0.59 4.00 9.09
C GLN A 225 -0.45 2.91 9.36
N THR A 226 -0.03 1.66 9.28
CA THR A 226 -0.72 0.58 9.98
C THR A 226 -0.43 0.80 11.45
N ALA A 227 -1.47 1.08 12.24
CA ALA A 227 -1.33 1.06 13.69
C ALA A 227 -0.62 -0.24 14.08
N GLU A 228 0.39 -0.16 14.96
CA GLU A 228 1.01 -1.37 15.50
C GLU A 228 -0.11 -2.28 15.99
N ARG A 229 -0.13 -3.53 15.53
CA ARG A 229 -1.10 -4.52 16.01
C ARG A 229 -0.82 -4.74 17.48
N GLN A 230 -1.53 -4.03 18.35
CA GLN A 230 -1.42 -4.25 19.78
C GLN A 230 -2.09 -5.58 20.10
N LEU A 231 -1.28 -6.56 20.49
CA LEU A 231 -1.79 -7.85 20.92
C LEU A 231 -2.53 -7.64 22.24
N LEU A 232 -3.85 -7.87 22.23
CA LEU A 232 -4.66 -7.96 23.44
C LEU A 232 -4.31 -9.26 24.17
N SER A 233 -3.23 -9.23 24.96
CA SER A 233 -2.79 -10.36 25.76
C SER A 233 -3.66 -10.54 27.01
N GLY A 234 -3.91 -11.78 27.40
CA GLY A 234 -4.65 -12.10 28.63
C GLY A 234 -6.16 -12.17 28.48
N LEU A 235 -6.70 -12.03 27.25
CA LEU A 235 -8.07 -12.42 26.92
C LEU A 235 -8.27 -13.92 27.13
N ALA A 236 -9.44 -14.33 27.60
CA ALA A 236 -9.77 -15.75 27.70
C ALA A 236 -9.75 -16.35 26.28
N THR A 237 -9.27 -17.58 26.13
CA THR A 237 -9.32 -18.30 24.85
C THR A 237 -10.78 -18.37 24.37
N SER A 238 -11.08 -17.64 23.29
CA SER A 238 -12.43 -17.52 22.77
C SER A 238 -12.67 -18.52 21.64
N ASP A 239 -13.52 -19.51 21.91
CA ASP A 239 -14.33 -20.19 20.87
C ASP A 239 -15.72 -19.52 20.74
N GLY A 240 -15.91 -18.35 21.38
CA GLY A 240 -17.22 -17.79 21.74
C GLY A 240 -17.64 -16.47 21.07
N LEU A 241 -18.79 -15.96 21.51
CA LEU A 241 -19.44 -14.73 21.02
C LEU A 241 -18.61 -13.48 21.31
N SER A 242 -18.63 -12.53 20.38
CA SER A 242 -18.06 -11.19 20.57
C SER A 242 -18.86 -10.12 19.84
N SER A 243 -18.75 -8.87 20.28
CA SER A 243 -19.40 -7.72 19.64
C SER A 243 -18.67 -6.43 19.94
N PHE A 244 -18.57 -5.57 18.92
CA PHE A 244 -18.09 -4.20 19.06
C PHE A 244 -19.24 -3.23 19.34
N SER A 245 -18.94 -2.13 20.05
CA SER A 245 -19.83 -0.97 20.07
C SER A 245 -19.91 -0.32 18.69
N ALA A 246 -20.89 0.57 18.47
CA ALA A 246 -21.15 1.17 17.16
C ALA A 246 -19.93 1.94 16.62
N SER A 247 -19.18 2.63 17.49
CA SER A 247 -17.94 3.32 17.13
C SER A 247 -16.72 2.41 16.98
N GLY A 248 -16.81 1.16 17.46
CA GLY A 248 -15.67 0.25 17.58
C GLY A 248 -14.73 0.56 18.76
N ALA A 249 -15.03 1.54 19.61
CA ALA A 249 -14.20 1.90 20.76
C ALA A 249 -14.21 0.86 21.89
N ARG A 250 -15.24 0.01 21.93
CA ARG A 250 -15.40 -1.06 22.91
C ARG A 250 -15.59 -2.40 22.23
N LEU A 251 -15.05 -3.45 22.84
CA LEU A 251 -15.23 -4.84 22.43
C LEU A 251 -15.68 -5.66 23.64
N ALA A 252 -16.74 -6.43 23.48
CA ALA A 252 -17.15 -7.46 24.43
C ALA A 252 -16.77 -8.83 23.88
N VAL A 253 -16.11 -9.65 24.71
CA VAL A 253 -15.75 -11.04 24.37
C VAL A 253 -16.27 -11.96 25.45
N VAL A 254 -17.04 -12.99 25.08
CA VAL A 254 -17.50 -14.01 26.02
C VAL A 254 -16.37 -15.00 26.28
N ALA A 255 -15.89 -15.01 27.53
CA ALA A 255 -14.97 -16.02 28.05
C ALA A 255 -15.76 -17.30 28.36
N GLN A 256 -15.17 -18.49 28.14
CA GLN A 256 -15.84 -19.80 28.25
C GLN A 256 -17.05 -19.84 29.21
N GLY A 257 -18.23 -20.05 28.65
CA GLY A 257 -19.49 -20.22 29.38
C GLY A 257 -20.10 -18.89 29.82
N THR A 258 -19.73 -18.42 31.01
CA THR A 258 -20.49 -17.43 31.78
C THR A 258 -19.74 -16.11 31.99
N GLY A 259 -18.49 -16.04 31.54
CA GLY A 259 -17.64 -14.88 31.73
C GLY A 259 -17.69 -13.90 30.56
N ILE A 260 -17.42 -12.62 30.84
CA ILE A 260 -17.33 -11.58 29.81
C ILE A 260 -16.10 -10.73 30.07
N ASP A 261 -15.36 -10.46 29.01
CA ASP A 261 -14.29 -9.47 28.96
C ASP A 261 -14.80 -8.23 28.23
N LEU A 262 -14.74 -7.08 28.90
CA LEU A 262 -14.93 -5.78 28.25
C LEU A 262 -13.58 -5.16 27.98
N VAL A 263 -13.35 -4.79 26.72
CA VAL A 263 -12.08 -4.27 26.24
C VAL A 263 -12.27 -2.85 25.73
N ASP A 264 -11.45 -1.94 26.23
CA ASP A 264 -11.24 -0.62 25.63
C ASP A 264 -10.21 -0.78 24.51
N VAL A 265 -10.64 -0.51 23.27
CA VAL A 265 -9.85 -0.83 22.07
C VAL A 265 -8.66 0.11 21.91
N ALA A 266 -8.78 1.37 22.35
CA ALA A 266 -7.74 2.36 22.22
C ALA A 266 -6.59 2.14 23.22
N SER A 267 -6.91 1.80 24.46
CA SER A 267 -5.94 1.58 25.55
C SER A 267 -5.50 0.12 25.68
N SER A 268 -6.20 -0.81 25.01
CA SER A 268 -6.01 -2.26 25.17
C SER A 268 -6.23 -2.77 26.60
N GLN A 269 -6.89 -1.99 27.46
CA GLN A 269 -7.24 -2.43 28.80
C GLN A 269 -8.49 -3.31 28.75
N SER A 270 -8.50 -4.39 29.54
CA SER A 270 -9.65 -5.27 29.67
C SER A 270 -10.11 -5.40 31.12
N HIS A 271 -11.42 -5.50 31.31
CA HIS A 271 -12.05 -5.85 32.57
C HIS A 271 -12.78 -7.17 32.42
N ARG A 272 -12.36 -8.18 33.19
CA ARG A 272 -12.92 -9.54 33.14
C ARG A 272 -13.93 -9.76 34.26
N PHE A 273 -15.09 -10.26 33.88
CA PHE A 273 -16.06 -10.82 34.79
C PHE A 273 -16.10 -12.34 34.67
N LEU A 274 -15.76 -13.07 35.74
CA LEU A 274 -15.70 -14.54 35.74
C LEU A 274 -17.07 -15.23 35.91
N GLY A 275 -18.12 -14.47 36.23
CA GLY A 275 -19.49 -14.96 36.39
C GLY A 275 -20.46 -13.82 36.12
N ALA A 276 -20.61 -13.47 34.85
CA ALA A 276 -21.60 -12.49 34.42
C ALA A 276 -23.01 -13.05 34.45
N HIS A 277 -23.14 -14.33 34.11
CA HIS A 277 -24.38 -15.07 34.18
C HIS A 277 -24.21 -16.34 35.01
N SER A 278 -25.33 -16.93 35.44
CA SER A 278 -25.35 -18.25 36.09
C SER A 278 -25.38 -19.39 35.08
N GLN A 279 -25.73 -19.08 33.83
CA GLN A 279 -25.83 -20.00 32.69
C GLN A 279 -24.98 -19.47 31.51
N PRO A 280 -24.65 -20.31 30.51
CA PRO A 280 -23.88 -19.88 29.35
C PRO A 280 -24.52 -18.71 28.62
N ILE A 281 -23.70 -17.73 28.24
CA ILE A 281 -24.15 -16.56 27.47
C ILE A 281 -24.37 -16.98 26.03
N THR A 282 -25.57 -16.72 25.51
CA THR A 282 -26.00 -17.17 24.17
C THR A 282 -26.22 -16.03 23.19
N ALA A 283 -26.39 -14.80 23.67
CA ALA A 283 -26.46 -13.61 22.83
C ALA A 283 -25.97 -12.36 23.58
N LEU A 284 -25.47 -11.38 22.82
CA LEU A 284 -25.07 -10.08 23.36
C LEU A 284 -25.19 -8.97 22.30
N ILE A 285 -25.46 -7.74 22.74
CA ILE A 285 -25.54 -6.55 21.89
C ILE A 285 -25.16 -5.30 22.68
N TRP A 286 -24.44 -4.37 22.05
CA TRP A 286 -24.23 -3.03 22.57
C TRP A 286 -25.46 -2.16 22.30
N LEU A 287 -26.07 -1.60 23.35
CA LEU A 287 -27.18 -0.65 23.26
C LEU A 287 -26.69 0.78 23.07
N SER A 288 -25.50 1.08 23.57
CA SER A 288 -24.78 2.34 23.41
C SER A 288 -23.28 2.09 23.52
N GLU A 289 -22.46 3.14 23.44
CA GLU A 289 -21.02 3.03 23.69
C GLU A 289 -20.65 2.59 25.12
N GLN A 290 -21.60 2.70 26.06
CA GLN A 290 -21.36 2.41 27.47
C GLN A 290 -22.20 1.24 27.99
N THR A 291 -23.29 0.89 27.31
CA THR A 291 -24.25 -0.10 27.79
C THR A 291 -24.22 -1.35 26.93
N LEU A 292 -23.84 -2.48 27.54
CA LEU A 292 -23.92 -3.81 26.95
C LEU A 292 -25.12 -4.58 27.53
N LEU A 293 -25.90 -5.22 26.66
CA LEU A 293 -26.94 -6.18 27.03
C LEU A 293 -26.46 -7.59 26.69
N THR A 294 -26.55 -8.50 27.66
CA THR A 294 -26.23 -9.92 27.48
C THR A 294 -27.39 -10.80 27.90
N ALA A 295 -27.54 -11.95 27.23
CA ALA A 295 -28.55 -12.95 27.52
C ALA A 295 -27.91 -14.31 27.75
N ASP A 296 -28.39 -15.05 28.74
CA ASP A 296 -28.02 -16.45 28.94
C ASP A 296 -29.07 -17.45 28.43
N SER A 297 -28.67 -18.72 28.36
CA SER A 297 -29.54 -19.83 27.93
C SER A 297 -30.80 -19.99 28.79
N GLY A 298 -30.78 -19.49 30.04
CA GLY A 298 -31.91 -19.49 30.96
C GLY A 298 -32.94 -18.40 30.67
N GLY A 299 -32.63 -17.45 29.78
CA GLY A 299 -33.47 -16.28 29.47
C GLY A 299 -33.21 -15.08 30.38
N THR A 300 -32.15 -15.10 31.19
CA THR A 300 -31.78 -13.95 32.02
C THR A 300 -31.11 -12.89 31.16
N LEU A 301 -31.62 -11.66 31.24
CA LEU A 301 -31.00 -10.50 30.61
C LEU A 301 -30.20 -9.71 31.65
N MET A 302 -28.98 -9.29 31.28
CA MET A 302 -28.09 -8.51 32.14
C MET A 302 -27.63 -7.27 31.40
N LEU A 303 -27.73 -6.11 32.06
CA LEU A 303 -27.12 -4.88 31.61
C LEU A 303 -25.77 -4.69 32.31
N THR A 304 -24.75 -4.37 31.52
CA THR A 304 -23.42 -4.04 32.01
C THR A 304 -23.04 -2.65 31.53
N GLN A 305 -22.70 -1.77 32.48
CA GLN A 305 -22.14 -0.45 32.21
C GLN A 305 -20.61 -0.57 32.08
N ALA A 306 -20.08 -0.27 30.91
CA ALA A 306 -18.67 -0.49 30.57
C ALA A 306 -17.70 0.41 31.34
N ASP A 307 -18.11 1.62 31.71
CA ASP A 307 -17.22 2.57 32.40
C ASP A 307 -17.20 2.37 33.92
N THR A 308 -18.35 2.00 34.51
CA THR A 308 -18.48 1.78 35.97
C THR A 308 -18.33 0.32 36.37
N TYR A 309 -18.37 -0.59 35.40
CA TYR A 309 -18.44 -2.05 35.59
C TYR A 309 -19.65 -2.49 36.44
N HIS A 310 -20.64 -1.61 36.58
CA HIS A 310 -21.87 -1.91 37.30
C HIS A 310 -22.77 -2.82 36.45
N ARG A 311 -23.40 -3.81 37.09
CA ARG A 311 -24.26 -4.78 36.42
C ARG A 311 -25.59 -4.91 37.13
N ALA A 312 -26.66 -4.96 36.35
CA ALA A 312 -28.01 -5.15 36.86
C ALA A 312 -28.79 -6.12 35.97
N PRO A 313 -29.42 -7.16 36.54
CA PRO A 313 -30.33 -8.00 35.79
C PRO A 313 -31.59 -7.21 35.43
N LEU A 314 -32.16 -7.49 34.26
CA LEU A 314 -33.48 -6.99 33.90
C LEU A 314 -34.55 -7.97 34.38
N SER A 315 -35.67 -7.43 34.87
CA SER A 315 -36.83 -8.25 35.23
C SER A 315 -37.54 -8.65 33.94
N CYS A 316 -37.79 -9.95 33.73
CA CYS A 316 -38.45 -10.43 32.53
C CYS A 316 -39.70 -11.23 32.91
N GLU A 317 -40.84 -10.88 32.32
CA GLU A 317 -42.07 -11.68 32.43
C GLU A 317 -41.98 -12.84 31.44
N ALA A 318 -41.75 -14.07 31.95
CA ALA A 318 -41.66 -15.31 31.17
C ALA A 318 -40.69 -15.23 29.95
N PRO A 319 -39.37 -15.04 30.17
CA PRO A 319 -38.43 -14.89 29.07
C PRO A 319 -38.32 -16.18 28.24
N PRO A 320 -38.19 -16.06 26.91
CA PRO A 320 -37.82 -17.18 26.05
C PRO A 320 -36.42 -17.67 26.44
N ARG A 321 -36.20 -18.98 26.33
CA ARG A 321 -34.91 -19.62 26.60
C ARG A 321 -34.08 -19.68 25.33
N ASN A 322 -32.76 -19.85 25.49
CA ASN A 322 -31.82 -20.04 24.37
C ASN A 322 -31.94 -18.97 23.27
N LEU A 323 -31.94 -17.69 23.66
CA LEU A 323 -31.83 -16.60 22.69
C LEU A 323 -30.52 -16.75 21.91
N LYS A 324 -30.63 -16.95 20.60
CA LYS A 324 -29.50 -17.14 19.68
C LYS A 324 -28.95 -15.80 19.19
N GLN A 325 -29.80 -14.80 19.04
CA GLN A 325 -29.43 -13.51 18.49
C GLN A 325 -30.27 -12.39 19.10
N ILE A 326 -29.65 -11.23 19.34
CA ILE A 326 -30.34 -9.98 19.66
C ILE A 326 -29.85 -8.94 18.66
N VAL A 327 -30.77 -8.19 18.06
CA VAL A 327 -30.48 -7.14 17.08
C VAL A 327 -31.23 -5.85 17.42
N GLY A 328 -30.62 -4.71 17.14
CA GLY A 328 -31.25 -3.39 17.30
C GLY A 328 -31.56 -2.78 15.94
N VAL A 329 -32.76 -2.20 15.78
CA VAL A 329 -33.14 -1.39 14.63
C VAL A 329 -33.73 -0.08 15.13
N GLY A 330 -32.97 1.01 14.97
CA GLY A 330 -33.28 2.27 15.63
C GLY A 330 -33.33 2.10 17.15
N GLU A 331 -34.46 2.45 17.76
CA GLU A 331 -34.67 2.33 19.22
C GLU A 331 -35.30 1.00 19.65
N ARG A 332 -35.63 0.12 18.69
CA ARG A 332 -36.31 -1.15 18.94
C ARG A 332 -35.30 -2.30 18.99
N LEU A 333 -35.56 -3.26 19.88
CA LEU A 333 -34.76 -4.47 20.02
C LEU A 333 -35.58 -5.70 19.64
N PHE A 334 -34.93 -6.62 18.93
CA PHE A 334 -35.51 -7.89 18.53
C PHE A 334 -34.61 -9.04 18.96
N ALA A 335 -35.21 -10.14 19.40
CA ALA A 335 -34.49 -11.35 19.77
C ALA A 335 -35.03 -12.56 19.01
N LEU A 336 -34.12 -13.43 18.60
CA LEU A 336 -34.40 -14.70 17.94
C LEU A 336 -33.98 -15.84 18.86
N ASP A 337 -34.86 -16.80 19.11
CA ASP A 337 -34.54 -18.03 19.85
C ASP A 337 -34.04 -19.18 18.94
N ASP A 338 -33.64 -20.29 19.54
CA ASP A 338 -33.18 -21.49 18.84
C ASP A 338 -34.29 -22.25 18.08
N ALA A 339 -35.55 -22.08 18.51
CA ALA A 339 -36.73 -22.60 17.82
C ALA A 339 -37.05 -21.83 16.53
N GLY A 340 -36.51 -20.62 16.39
CA GLY A 340 -36.72 -19.75 15.24
C GLY A 340 -37.91 -18.80 15.42
N ALA A 341 -38.32 -18.52 16.65
CA ALA A 341 -39.32 -17.50 16.98
C ALA A 341 -38.67 -16.14 17.18
N LEU A 342 -39.29 -15.10 16.61
CA LEU A 342 -38.86 -13.72 16.71
C LEU A 342 -39.70 -12.98 17.75
N PHE A 343 -39.03 -12.24 18.62
CA PHE A 343 -39.66 -11.43 19.66
C PHE A 343 -39.18 -10.00 19.57
N GLU A 344 -40.10 -9.04 19.71
CA GLU A 344 -39.77 -7.66 20.00
C GLU A 344 -39.65 -7.48 21.52
N LEU A 345 -38.54 -6.90 21.97
CA LEU A 345 -38.32 -6.57 23.37
C LEU A 345 -38.90 -5.18 23.63
N GLN A 346 -39.76 -5.08 24.63
CA GLN A 346 -40.39 -3.82 25.04
C GLN A 346 -40.18 -3.59 26.53
N LEU A 347 -39.77 -2.38 26.91
CA LEU A 347 -39.76 -1.99 28.31
C LEU A 347 -41.18 -1.66 28.76
N ALA A 348 -41.57 -2.11 29.94
CA ALA A 348 -42.87 -1.79 30.53
C ALA A 348 -43.07 -0.28 30.76
N SER A 349 -41.97 0.47 30.91
CA SER A 349 -41.98 1.93 31.01
C SER A 349 -42.32 2.64 29.68
N GLY A 350 -42.22 1.93 28.54
CA GLY A 350 -42.38 2.49 27.20
C GLY A 350 -41.19 3.34 26.72
N LEU A 351 -40.13 3.46 27.52
CA LEU A 351 -38.90 4.16 27.14
C LEU A 351 -38.07 3.33 26.14
N PRO A 352 -37.20 3.96 25.34
CA PRO A 352 -36.28 3.25 24.47
C PRO A 352 -35.18 2.56 25.29
N PHE A 353 -34.63 1.46 24.75
CA PHE A 353 -33.57 0.69 25.44
C PHE A 353 -32.24 1.46 25.61
N THR A 354 -32.06 2.56 24.88
CA THR A 354 -30.91 3.46 24.99
C THR A 354 -30.90 4.25 26.31
N GLU A 355 -32.05 4.45 26.94
CA GLU A 355 -32.19 5.21 28.20
C GLU A 355 -32.17 4.32 29.45
N VAL A 356 -31.91 3.01 29.29
CA VAL A 356 -31.97 2.07 30.42
C VAL A 356 -30.74 2.20 31.29
N VAL A 357 -30.98 2.60 32.54
CA VAL A 357 -29.94 2.67 33.58
C VAL A 357 -29.95 1.41 34.43
N ALA A 358 -28.76 0.84 34.65
CA ALA A 358 -28.58 -0.31 35.52
C ALA A 358 -28.99 0.02 36.97
N GLY A 359 -29.98 -0.69 37.51
CA GLY A 359 -30.47 -0.53 38.89
C GLY A 359 -31.85 0.12 39.03
N ALA A 360 -32.46 0.60 37.93
CA ALA A 360 -33.88 0.97 37.91
C ALA A 360 -34.77 -0.28 37.72
N GLU A 361 -36.03 -0.20 38.17
CA GLU A 361 -37.04 -1.25 37.91
C GLU A 361 -37.40 -1.25 36.43
N ASN A 362 -36.68 -2.06 35.66
CA ASN A 362 -36.86 -2.21 34.21
C ASN A 362 -37.45 -3.60 33.94
N GLU A 363 -38.77 -3.66 33.78
CA GLU A 363 -39.45 -4.87 33.35
C GLU A 363 -39.46 -4.96 31.82
N VAL A 364 -38.99 -6.09 31.27
CA VAL A 364 -38.91 -6.40 29.84
C VAL A 364 -40.02 -7.39 29.49
N LYS A 365 -40.78 -7.06 28.45
CA LYS A 365 -41.78 -7.93 27.84
C LYS A 365 -41.31 -8.39 26.48
N PHE A 366 -41.51 -9.68 26.20
CA PHE A 366 -41.24 -10.29 24.90
C PHE A 366 -42.54 -10.38 24.13
N ARG A 367 -42.69 -9.57 23.09
CA ARG A 367 -43.85 -9.60 22.19
C ARG A 367 -43.53 -10.48 20.98
N PRO A 368 -44.18 -11.65 20.80
CA PRO A 368 -43.96 -12.46 19.61
C PRO A 368 -44.31 -11.71 18.34
N MET A 369 -43.42 -11.74 17.36
CA MET A 369 -43.64 -11.20 16.02
C MET A 369 -43.91 -12.36 15.06
N THR A 370 -45.15 -12.44 14.55
CA THR A 370 -45.52 -13.45 13.56
C THR A 370 -45.28 -12.90 12.17
N LEU A 371 -44.44 -13.60 11.40
CA LEU A 371 -44.12 -13.24 10.02
C LEU A 371 -45.01 -14.06 9.04
N PRO A 372 -45.46 -13.47 7.92
CA PRO A 372 -46.25 -14.18 6.90
C PRO A 372 -45.44 -15.30 6.25
N ASP A 373 -46.03 -16.49 6.07
CA ASP A 373 -45.40 -17.67 5.45
C ASP A 373 -44.05 -18.11 6.05
N ALA A 374 -43.78 -17.72 7.30
CA ALA A 374 -42.49 -17.96 7.93
C ALA A 374 -42.36 -19.39 8.45
N GLY A 375 -41.42 -20.14 7.83
CA GLY A 375 -40.82 -21.30 8.47
C GLY A 375 -39.93 -20.89 9.66
N SER A 376 -39.27 -21.85 10.30
CA SER A 376 -38.30 -21.60 11.37
C SER A 376 -37.19 -20.66 10.88
N LEU A 377 -37.01 -19.55 11.59
CA LEU A 377 -36.03 -18.51 11.25
C LEU A 377 -34.61 -18.97 11.58
N LEU A 378 -33.64 -18.59 10.75
CA LEU A 378 -32.23 -18.96 10.91
C LEU A 378 -31.39 -17.83 11.48
N ALA A 379 -31.59 -16.62 10.96
CA ALA A 379 -30.85 -15.42 11.31
C ALA A 379 -31.69 -14.18 10.99
N VAL A 380 -31.44 -13.11 11.74
CA VAL A 380 -32.06 -11.80 11.53
C VAL A 380 -30.95 -10.77 11.36
N VAL A 381 -31.11 -9.84 10.43
CA VAL A 381 -30.14 -8.78 10.18
C VAL A 381 -30.83 -7.42 10.23
N PRO A 382 -30.35 -6.49 11.09
CA PRO A 382 -30.92 -5.15 11.17
C PRO A 382 -30.66 -4.36 9.88
N GLN A 383 -31.57 -3.45 9.53
CA GLN A 383 -31.45 -2.58 8.36
C GLN A 383 -31.55 -1.09 8.76
N PRO A 384 -30.99 -0.15 7.96
CA PRO A 384 -31.03 1.29 8.27
C PRO A 384 -32.44 1.89 8.21
N GLU A 385 -33.27 1.39 7.29
CA GLU A 385 -34.71 1.69 7.26
C GLU A 385 -35.44 0.75 8.24
N PRO A 386 -36.60 1.15 8.82
CA PRO A 386 -37.33 0.38 9.83
C PRO A 386 -37.88 -0.93 9.26
N SER A 387 -36.99 -1.89 9.11
CA SER A 387 -37.21 -3.20 8.52
C SER A 387 -36.20 -4.19 9.06
N LEU A 388 -36.56 -5.46 9.05
CA LEU A 388 -35.65 -6.57 9.34
C LEU A 388 -35.46 -7.39 8.08
N LEU A 389 -34.24 -7.83 7.87
CA LEU A 389 -33.95 -8.87 6.90
C LEU A 389 -33.87 -10.21 7.63
N VAL A 390 -34.56 -11.22 7.12
CA VAL A 390 -34.76 -12.48 7.81
C VAL A 390 -34.45 -13.64 6.87
N ALA A 391 -33.53 -14.51 7.28
CA ALA A 391 -33.26 -15.79 6.61
C ALA A 391 -34.15 -16.88 7.18
N LEU A 392 -34.75 -17.68 6.29
CA LEU A 392 -35.61 -18.79 6.64
C LEU A 392 -35.00 -20.13 6.23
N LYS A 393 -35.31 -21.20 6.98
CA LYS A 393 -34.90 -22.59 6.65
C LYS A 393 -35.40 -23.08 5.30
N ASN A 394 -36.46 -22.49 4.75
CA ASN A 394 -37.01 -22.84 3.44
C ASN A 394 -36.27 -22.17 2.27
N GLN A 395 -34.99 -21.77 2.46
CA GLN A 395 -34.12 -21.17 1.44
C GLN A 395 -34.68 -19.84 0.88
N LYS A 396 -35.42 -19.11 1.72
CA LYS A 396 -35.90 -17.78 1.40
C LYS A 396 -35.22 -16.74 2.28
N LEU A 397 -34.99 -15.58 1.69
CA LEU A 397 -34.62 -14.37 2.38
C LEU A 397 -35.74 -13.36 2.19
N ILE A 398 -36.30 -12.84 3.28
CA ILE A 398 -37.36 -11.83 3.22
C ILE A 398 -36.93 -10.56 3.94
N ARG A 399 -37.35 -9.42 3.42
CA ARG A 399 -37.30 -8.14 4.13
C ARG A 399 -38.70 -7.82 4.62
N VAL A 400 -38.85 -7.55 5.91
CA VAL A 400 -40.13 -7.29 6.56
C VAL A 400 -40.14 -5.92 7.23
N ALA A 401 -41.27 -5.22 7.18
CA ALA A 401 -41.49 -3.98 7.93
C ALA A 401 -41.65 -4.29 9.43
N LEU A 402 -41.21 -3.37 10.29
CA LEU A 402 -41.26 -3.60 11.75
C LEU A 402 -42.66 -3.45 12.37
N ASP A 403 -43.54 -2.70 11.73
CA ASP A 403 -44.80 -2.25 12.35
C ASP A 403 -45.93 -3.27 12.17
N ASP A 404 -46.04 -3.84 10.97
CA ASP A 404 -47.09 -4.78 10.58
C ASP A 404 -46.54 -6.13 10.09
N ALA A 405 -45.22 -6.33 10.15
CA ALA A 405 -44.54 -7.51 9.61
C ALA A 405 -44.81 -7.76 8.11
N ALA A 406 -45.21 -6.73 7.35
CA ALA A 406 -45.43 -6.87 5.92
C ALA A 406 -44.14 -7.22 5.18
N VAL A 407 -44.20 -8.20 4.27
CA VAL A 407 -43.08 -8.56 3.41
C VAL A 407 -42.88 -7.45 2.37
N LEU A 408 -41.78 -6.73 2.48
CA LEU A 408 -41.36 -5.66 1.59
C LEU A 408 -40.65 -6.21 0.35
N ALA A 409 -39.88 -7.28 0.50
CA ALA A 409 -39.17 -7.95 -0.58
C ALA A 409 -38.87 -9.41 -0.22
N GLU A 410 -38.76 -10.26 -1.24
CA GLU A 410 -38.42 -11.68 -1.11
C GLU A 410 -37.39 -12.06 -2.16
N TRP A 411 -36.38 -12.80 -1.75
CA TRP A 411 -35.35 -13.36 -2.61
C TRP A 411 -35.22 -14.87 -2.38
N PRO A 412 -35.37 -15.70 -3.43
CA PRO A 412 -35.08 -17.12 -3.34
C PRO A 412 -33.56 -17.35 -3.29
N TYR A 413 -33.15 -18.38 -2.56
CA TYR A 413 -31.78 -18.91 -2.58
C TYR A 413 -31.80 -20.39 -2.96
N GLU A 414 -30.71 -20.84 -3.56
CA GLU A 414 -30.57 -22.24 -4.02
C GLU A 414 -30.12 -23.17 -2.89
N THR A 415 -29.52 -22.60 -1.85
CA THR A 415 -28.91 -23.32 -0.73
C THR A 415 -29.30 -22.68 0.60
N GLU A 416 -29.28 -23.47 1.66
CA GLU A 416 -29.59 -22.98 3.01
C GLU A 416 -28.51 -21.99 3.45
N LEU A 417 -28.95 -20.85 4.01
CA LEU A 417 -28.06 -19.80 4.45
C LEU A 417 -27.52 -20.10 5.85
N LEU A 418 -26.20 -20.11 5.99
CA LEU A 418 -25.51 -20.30 7.26
C LEU A 418 -25.39 -18.98 8.03
N GLN A 419 -25.05 -17.90 7.32
CA GLN A 419 -24.80 -16.60 7.92
C GLN A 419 -25.21 -15.48 6.97
N LEU A 420 -25.68 -14.37 7.55
CA LEU A 420 -25.99 -13.14 6.84
C LEU A 420 -25.28 -11.96 7.49
N HIS A 421 -24.85 -11.00 6.68
CA HIS A 421 -24.29 -9.75 7.16
C HIS A 421 -24.67 -8.60 6.22
N ALA A 422 -25.27 -7.53 6.76
CA ALA A 422 -25.53 -6.33 5.98
C ALA A 422 -24.38 -5.33 6.17
N SER A 423 -24.04 -4.60 5.11
CA SER A 423 -23.15 -3.45 5.21
C SER A 423 -23.72 -2.40 6.18
N SER A 424 -22.86 -1.62 6.83
CA SER A 424 -23.27 -0.58 7.80
C SER A 424 -24.25 0.46 7.20
N GLY A 425 -24.12 0.76 5.91
CA GLY A 425 -25.04 1.65 5.18
C GLY A 425 -26.31 0.95 4.66
N GLY A 426 -26.47 -0.36 4.87
CA GLY A 426 -27.59 -1.17 4.35
C GLY A 426 -27.69 -1.24 2.83
N GLU A 427 -26.64 -0.88 2.09
CA GLU A 427 -26.65 -0.90 0.63
C GLU A 427 -26.41 -2.31 0.08
N SER A 428 -25.62 -3.11 0.80
CA SER A 428 -25.20 -4.45 0.39
C SER A 428 -25.44 -5.49 1.47
N LEU A 429 -25.67 -6.73 1.04
CA LEU A 429 -25.86 -7.91 1.86
C LEU A 429 -24.87 -9.00 1.44
N LEU A 430 -24.13 -9.53 2.40
CA LEU A 430 -23.38 -10.76 2.26
C LEU A 430 -24.19 -11.93 2.82
N ALA A 431 -24.47 -12.92 1.96
CA ALA A 431 -25.12 -14.16 2.33
C ALA A 431 -24.15 -15.32 2.14
N ILE A 432 -23.90 -16.07 3.20
CA ILE A 432 -23.03 -17.25 3.20
C ILE A 432 -23.91 -18.48 3.34
N ALA A 433 -23.78 -19.42 2.42
CA ALA A 433 -24.53 -20.66 2.41
C ALA A 433 -23.78 -21.81 3.09
N THR A 434 -24.52 -22.86 3.45
CA THR A 434 -23.98 -24.08 4.09
C THR A 434 -23.02 -24.86 3.20
N ASP A 435 -23.07 -24.64 1.89
CA ASP A 435 -22.17 -25.25 0.91
C ASP A 435 -20.85 -24.48 0.74
N GLY A 436 -20.64 -23.40 1.50
CA GLY A 436 -19.44 -22.56 1.46
C GLY A 436 -19.48 -21.47 0.39
N SER A 437 -20.54 -21.39 -0.42
CA SER A 437 -20.71 -20.27 -1.34
C SER A 437 -21.05 -18.98 -0.58
N ALA A 438 -20.57 -17.84 -1.07
CA ALA A 438 -20.90 -16.53 -0.54
C ALA A 438 -21.37 -15.61 -1.66
N ARG A 439 -22.47 -14.89 -1.46
CA ARG A 439 -23.03 -13.95 -2.43
C ARG A 439 -23.11 -12.57 -1.80
N LEU A 440 -22.54 -11.58 -2.47
CA LEU A 440 -22.70 -10.16 -2.17
C LEU A 440 -23.78 -9.61 -3.09
N LEU A 441 -24.83 -9.06 -2.50
CA LEU A 441 -26.01 -8.59 -3.21
C LEU A 441 -26.28 -7.12 -2.86
N LYS A 442 -26.82 -6.38 -3.81
CA LYS A 442 -27.37 -5.04 -3.56
C LYS A 442 -28.72 -5.20 -2.90
N LEU A 443 -28.88 -4.68 -1.68
CA LEU A 443 -30.08 -4.95 -0.87
C LEU A 443 -31.37 -4.40 -1.50
N ALA A 444 -31.30 -3.21 -2.11
CA ALA A 444 -32.47 -2.54 -2.68
C ALA A 444 -33.08 -3.31 -3.87
N SER A 445 -32.25 -3.96 -4.69
CA SER A 445 -32.68 -4.66 -5.90
C SER A 445 -32.61 -6.18 -5.81
N GLY A 446 -31.83 -6.73 -4.86
CA GLY A 446 -31.43 -8.14 -4.87
C GLY A 446 -30.42 -8.49 -5.96
N GLU A 447 -29.85 -7.51 -6.63
CA GLU A 447 -28.90 -7.72 -7.73
C GLU A 447 -27.59 -8.32 -7.18
N LEU A 448 -27.08 -9.35 -7.83
CA LEU A 448 -25.80 -9.96 -7.48
C LEU A 448 -24.66 -9.02 -7.85
N LEU A 449 -23.95 -8.51 -6.84
CA LEU A 449 -22.76 -7.67 -7.02
C LEU A 449 -21.50 -8.52 -7.17
N ALA A 450 -21.38 -9.59 -6.38
CA ALA A 450 -20.28 -10.53 -6.46
C ALA A 450 -20.70 -11.91 -5.92
N ALA A 451 -20.06 -12.96 -6.43
CA ALA A 451 -20.21 -14.31 -5.90
C ALA A 451 -18.84 -14.94 -5.67
N LEU A 452 -18.77 -15.73 -4.61
CA LEU A 452 -17.69 -16.63 -4.27
C LEU A 452 -18.28 -18.04 -4.31
N ASP A 453 -18.05 -18.73 -5.40
CA ASP A 453 -18.46 -20.13 -5.51
C ASP A 453 -17.48 -21.03 -4.74
N GLN A 454 -17.95 -22.24 -4.40
CA GLN A 454 -17.48 -23.18 -3.38
C GLN A 454 -15.96 -23.40 -3.22
N ASP A 455 -15.12 -23.01 -4.17
CA ASP A 455 -13.71 -23.35 -4.12
C ASP A 455 -12.80 -22.26 -4.70
N TYR A 456 -12.82 -21.08 -4.09
CA TYR A 456 -11.89 -19.99 -4.41
C TYR A 456 -10.43 -20.46 -4.45
N ILE A 457 -10.05 -21.37 -3.54
CA ILE A 457 -8.69 -21.91 -3.47
C ILE A 457 -8.40 -22.81 -4.67
N GLN A 458 -9.29 -23.73 -5.02
CA GLN A 458 -9.09 -24.55 -6.22
C GLN A 458 -9.20 -23.74 -7.52
N ALA A 459 -10.10 -22.75 -7.58
CA ALA A 459 -10.21 -21.84 -8.72
C ALA A 459 -8.93 -20.99 -8.88
N ALA A 460 -8.32 -20.54 -7.78
CA ALA A 460 -7.03 -19.85 -7.82
C ALA A 460 -5.90 -20.77 -8.30
N LYS A 461 -5.80 -21.99 -7.75
CA LYS A 461 -4.83 -23.02 -8.20
C LYS A 461 -5.02 -23.41 -9.67
N PHE A 462 -6.26 -23.48 -10.13
CA PHE A 462 -6.59 -23.79 -11.51
C PHE A 462 -6.17 -22.65 -12.45
N ARG A 463 -6.43 -21.39 -12.09
CA ARG A 463 -5.95 -20.22 -12.85
C ARG A 463 -4.41 -20.13 -12.89
N GLU A 464 -3.74 -20.45 -11.78
CA GLU A 464 -2.28 -20.53 -11.72
C GLU A 464 -1.76 -21.63 -12.67
N SER A 465 -2.34 -22.83 -12.60
CA SER A 465 -2.00 -23.96 -13.47
C SER A 465 -2.22 -23.64 -14.96
N GLN A 466 -3.28 -22.93 -15.31
CA GLN A 466 -3.53 -22.48 -16.69
C GLN A 466 -2.48 -21.47 -17.18
N ARG A 467 -2.07 -20.53 -16.33
CA ARG A 467 -1.01 -19.56 -16.66
C ARG A 467 0.33 -20.24 -16.87
N ASP A 468 0.65 -21.24 -16.04
CA ASP A 468 1.89 -22.00 -16.19
C ASP A 468 1.87 -22.86 -17.45
N ALA A 469 0.74 -23.51 -17.77
CA ALA A 469 0.58 -24.23 -19.03
C ALA A 469 0.76 -23.29 -20.25
N ALA A 470 0.19 -22.08 -20.21
CA ALA A 470 0.36 -21.09 -21.28
C ALA A 470 1.81 -20.60 -21.42
N ARG A 471 2.53 -20.40 -20.31
CA ARG A 471 3.97 -20.05 -20.34
C ARG A 471 4.82 -21.17 -20.93
N GLN A 472 4.57 -22.41 -20.53
CA GLN A 472 5.29 -23.57 -21.05
C GLN A 472 5.02 -23.74 -22.55
N GLN A 473 3.78 -23.55 -22.99
CA GLN A 473 3.45 -23.59 -24.42
C GLN A 473 4.17 -22.49 -25.20
N ALA A 474 4.16 -21.24 -24.70
CA ALA A 474 4.88 -20.15 -25.35
C ALA A 474 6.40 -20.39 -25.45
N TYR A 475 6.99 -21.01 -24.42
CA TYR A 475 8.40 -21.39 -24.44
C TYR A 475 8.70 -22.50 -25.46
N VAL A 476 7.83 -23.51 -25.55
CA VAL A 476 7.92 -24.56 -26.59
C VAL A 476 7.79 -23.95 -27.98
N ASP A 477 6.82 -23.07 -28.20
CA ASP A 477 6.60 -22.41 -29.49
C ASP A 477 7.83 -21.58 -29.90
N GLN A 478 8.46 -20.89 -28.95
CA GLN A 478 9.70 -20.15 -29.17
C GLN A 478 10.86 -21.08 -29.59
N LEU A 479 11.03 -22.22 -28.90
CA LEU A 479 12.06 -23.20 -29.26
C LEU A 479 11.81 -23.83 -30.63
N VAL A 480 10.56 -24.17 -30.93
CA VAL A 480 10.16 -24.71 -32.24
C VAL A 480 10.41 -23.69 -33.35
N ALA A 481 10.16 -22.40 -33.10
CA ALA A 481 10.45 -21.33 -34.07
C ALA A 481 11.95 -21.17 -34.35
N GLN A 482 12.83 -21.44 -33.38
CA GLN A 482 14.28 -21.37 -33.54
C GLN A 482 14.89 -22.63 -34.16
N LEU A 483 14.18 -23.76 -34.16
CA LEU A 483 14.67 -25.06 -34.62
C LEU A 483 15.22 -25.03 -36.07
N PRO A 484 14.55 -24.40 -37.05
CA PRO A 484 15.04 -24.39 -38.44
C PRO A 484 16.35 -23.63 -38.61
N GLU A 485 16.52 -22.50 -37.90
CA GLU A 485 17.75 -21.71 -37.92
C GLU A 485 18.91 -22.47 -37.27
N LEU A 486 18.66 -23.12 -36.14
CA LEU A 486 19.66 -23.97 -35.46
C LEU A 486 20.05 -25.19 -36.28
N GLN A 487 19.09 -25.83 -36.96
CA GLN A 487 19.37 -26.94 -37.89
C GLN A 487 20.24 -26.47 -39.05
N LYS A 488 19.91 -25.33 -39.66
CA LYS A 488 20.71 -24.74 -40.74
C LYS A 488 22.12 -24.37 -40.28
N ALA A 489 22.27 -23.81 -39.09
CA ALA A 489 23.57 -23.50 -38.50
C ALA A 489 24.39 -24.77 -38.26
N SER A 490 23.76 -25.83 -37.73
CA SER A 490 24.40 -27.13 -37.51
C SER A 490 24.86 -27.78 -38.83
N GLU A 491 24.05 -27.74 -39.88
CA GLU A 491 24.41 -28.28 -41.20
C GLU A 491 25.59 -27.51 -41.80
N ALA A 492 25.59 -26.18 -41.69
CA ALA A 492 26.69 -25.34 -42.16
C ALA A 492 28.00 -25.64 -41.41
N GLU A 493 27.94 -25.89 -40.10
CA GLU A 493 29.10 -26.26 -39.30
C GLU A 493 29.65 -27.64 -39.68
N ILE A 494 28.78 -28.62 -39.90
CA ILE A 494 29.16 -29.96 -40.39
C ILE A 494 29.89 -29.86 -41.74
N GLU A 495 29.37 -29.07 -42.68
CA GLU A 495 29.97 -28.89 -44.00
C GLU A 495 31.33 -28.17 -43.91
N ALA A 496 31.42 -27.13 -43.07
CA ALA A 496 32.69 -26.45 -42.81
C ALA A 496 33.74 -27.42 -42.23
N HIS A 497 33.33 -28.27 -41.28
CA HIS A 497 34.20 -29.28 -40.68
C HIS A 497 34.71 -30.30 -41.71
N LYS A 498 33.83 -30.75 -42.62
CA LYS A 498 34.19 -31.67 -43.70
C LYS A 498 35.23 -31.04 -44.64
N LYS A 499 35.05 -29.78 -45.03
CA LYS A 499 35.98 -29.05 -45.88
C LYS A 499 37.37 -28.88 -45.23
N VAL A 500 37.41 -28.63 -43.92
CA VAL A 500 38.67 -28.58 -43.16
C VAL A 500 39.37 -29.94 -43.15
N GLN A 501 38.63 -31.05 -42.99
CA GLN A 501 39.21 -32.39 -43.07
C GLN A 501 39.77 -32.72 -44.46
N GLU A 502 39.03 -32.43 -45.52
CA GLU A 502 39.49 -32.62 -46.90
C GLU A 502 40.78 -31.82 -47.18
N THR A 503 40.82 -30.55 -46.75
CA THR A 503 42.01 -29.69 -46.91
C THR A 503 43.21 -30.26 -46.14
N ARG A 504 42.97 -30.77 -44.92
CA ARG A 504 44.01 -31.40 -44.11
C ARG A 504 44.56 -32.66 -44.78
N GLU A 505 43.70 -33.52 -45.33
CA GLU A 505 44.11 -34.72 -46.04
C GLU A 505 44.92 -34.40 -47.30
N GLN A 506 44.51 -33.39 -48.07
CA GLN A 506 45.27 -32.90 -49.23
C GLN A 506 46.64 -32.37 -48.84
N ALA A 507 46.74 -31.60 -47.75
CA ALA A 507 48.01 -31.09 -47.24
C ALA A 507 48.93 -32.23 -46.78
N LEU A 508 48.40 -33.25 -46.11
CA LEU A 508 49.13 -34.46 -45.70
C LEU A 508 49.65 -35.26 -46.91
N ALA A 509 48.86 -35.39 -47.97
CA ALA A 509 49.26 -36.05 -49.20
C ALA A 509 50.37 -35.26 -49.93
N ALA A 510 50.26 -33.93 -49.97
CA ALA A 510 51.30 -33.07 -50.55
C ALA A 510 52.61 -33.14 -49.76
N LEU A 511 52.54 -33.19 -48.42
CA LEU A 511 53.70 -33.37 -47.54
C LEU A 511 54.39 -34.71 -47.77
N THR A 512 53.63 -35.80 -47.79
CA THR A 512 54.19 -37.14 -48.06
C THR A 512 54.85 -37.24 -49.44
N THR A 513 54.25 -36.60 -50.46
CA THR A 513 54.85 -36.53 -51.81
C THR A 513 56.18 -35.78 -51.78
N LYS A 514 56.24 -34.64 -51.09
CA LYS A 514 57.48 -33.86 -50.93
C LYS A 514 58.56 -34.61 -50.16
N ASP A 515 58.18 -35.33 -49.10
CA ASP A 515 59.13 -36.13 -48.32
C ASP A 515 59.73 -37.26 -49.17
N THR A 516 58.95 -37.87 -50.08
CA THR A 516 59.48 -38.84 -51.05
C THR A 516 60.35 -38.22 -52.15
N GLU A 517 60.20 -36.93 -52.48
CA GLU A 517 61.08 -36.23 -53.42
C GLU A 517 62.42 -35.79 -52.78
N LEU A 518 62.44 -35.65 -51.46
CA LEU A 518 63.61 -35.23 -50.67
C LEU A 518 64.48 -36.41 -50.18
N ALA A 519 63.94 -37.63 -50.16
CA ALA A 519 64.62 -38.88 -49.81
C ALA A 519 65.22 -39.57 -51.03
#